data_AF-A0A552M3M0-F1
#
_entry.id   AF-A0A552M3M0-F1
#
_cell.length_a   1.000
_cell.length_b   1.000
_cell.length_c   1.000
_cell.angle_alpha   90.00
_cell.angle_beta   90.00
_cell.angle_gamma   90.00
#
_symmetry.space_group_name_H-M   'P 1'
#
loop_
_entity.id
_entity.type
_entity.pdbx_description
1 polymer ?
#
loop_
_entity_poly.entity_id
_entity_poly.type
_entity_poly.pdbx_seq_one_letter_code
_entity_poly.pdbx_strand_id
1 'polypeptide(L)'
;MLQLIVESEPNTLAQGKELIQQVRQQFQESLKRQDILELIETILIYKLPKLNRKEIEKMFSLSDLRETKVYQEALEEGEEKGRREGREEGREEGELSAKKSLILRQLNLKLGSIPLNIEQKIKQLNPNQLDNLALALLNFSDWEDLHQWLN
;
A
#
# COMPACT_ATOMS: atom_id res chain seq x y z
N MET A 1 34.59 -1.92 -11.37
CA MET A 1 34.12 -1.82 -9.97
C MET A 1 34.77 -0.68 -9.20
N LEU A 2 36.09 -0.71 -8.94
CA LEU A 2 36.79 0.37 -8.20
C LEU A 2 36.59 1.76 -8.83
N GLN A 3 36.56 1.85 -10.16
CA GLN A 3 36.28 3.10 -10.86
C GLN A 3 34.91 3.69 -10.51
N LEU A 4 33.85 2.86 -10.42
CA LEU A 4 32.50 3.30 -10.04
C LEU A 4 32.44 3.92 -8.63
N ILE A 5 33.32 3.47 -7.73
CA ILE A 5 33.41 3.92 -6.34
C ILE A 5 34.13 5.27 -6.24
N VAL A 6 35.09 5.55 -7.12
CA VAL A 6 35.93 6.77 -7.08
C VAL A 6 35.38 7.87 -8.00
N GLU A 7 34.54 7.51 -8.97
CA GLU A 7 33.94 8.43 -9.94
C GLU A 7 32.98 9.45 -9.29
N SER A 8 32.86 10.61 -9.95
CA SER A 8 31.90 11.67 -9.57
C SER A 8 30.47 11.32 -9.97
N GLU A 9 29.48 11.77 -9.19
CA GLU A 9 28.04 11.47 -9.42
C GLU A 9 27.57 11.70 -10.87
N PRO A 10 27.94 12.79 -11.58
CA PRO A 10 27.49 13.01 -12.96
C PRO A 10 27.93 11.92 -13.95
N ASN A 11 29.09 11.31 -13.70
CA ASN A 11 29.69 10.29 -14.57
C ASN A 11 29.31 8.87 -14.13
N THR A 12 28.99 8.66 -12.84
CA THR A 12 28.63 7.37 -12.27
C THR A 12 27.48 6.69 -13.03
N LEU A 13 26.49 7.45 -13.49
CA LEU A 13 25.34 6.90 -14.24
C LEU A 13 25.75 6.29 -15.58
N ALA A 14 26.53 7.03 -16.38
CA ALA A 14 26.97 6.58 -17.70
C ALA A 14 27.86 5.34 -17.58
N GLN A 15 28.81 5.40 -16.65
CA GLN A 15 29.73 4.30 -16.38
C GLN A 15 29.00 3.06 -15.82
N GLY A 16 27.98 3.25 -14.99
CA GLY A 16 27.13 2.17 -14.50
C GLY A 16 26.44 1.41 -15.63
N LYS A 17 25.86 2.13 -16.61
CA LYS A 17 25.22 1.51 -17.79
C LYS A 17 26.21 0.69 -18.61
N GLU A 18 27.39 1.25 -18.87
CA GLU A 18 28.43 0.57 -19.63
C GLU A 18 28.87 -0.72 -18.92
N LEU A 19 29.10 -0.64 -17.61
CA LEU A 19 29.57 -1.78 -16.83
C LEU A 19 28.53 -2.91 -16.76
N ILE A 20 27.24 -2.56 -16.61
CA ILE A 20 26.13 -3.54 -16.67
C ILE A 20 26.14 -4.26 -18.02
N GLN A 21 26.31 -3.52 -19.13
CA GLN A 21 26.35 -4.12 -20.47
C GLN A 21 27.56 -5.04 -20.64
N GLN A 22 28.74 -4.62 -20.18
CA GLN A 22 29.95 -5.44 -20.22
C GLN A 22 29.78 -6.75 -19.45
N VAL A 23 29.21 -6.69 -18.24
CA VAL A 23 28.99 -7.88 -17.40
C VAL A 23 28.05 -8.89 -18.09
N ARG A 24 26.98 -8.40 -18.74
CA ARG A 24 26.07 -9.27 -19.51
C ARG A 24 26.76 -9.97 -20.69
N GLN A 25 27.70 -9.29 -21.36
CA GLN A 25 28.39 -9.82 -22.53
C GLN A 25 29.54 -10.76 -22.15
N GLN A 26 30.25 -10.45 -21.08
CA GLN A 26 31.50 -11.12 -20.71
C GLN A 26 31.28 -12.39 -19.87
N PHE A 27 30.23 -12.44 -19.05
CA PHE A 27 29.98 -13.58 -18.15
C PHE A 27 28.82 -14.44 -18.65
N GLN A 28 29.10 -15.66 -19.12
CA GLN A 28 28.07 -16.63 -19.52
C GLN A 28 27.43 -17.36 -18.33
N GLU A 29 28.18 -17.55 -17.24
CA GLU A 29 27.66 -18.15 -16.01
C GLU A 29 26.69 -17.19 -15.29
N SER A 30 25.48 -17.67 -15.00
CA SER A 30 24.41 -16.85 -14.39
C SER A 30 24.77 -16.35 -13.00
N LEU A 31 25.29 -17.22 -12.12
CA LEU A 31 25.58 -16.87 -10.72
C LEU A 31 26.64 -15.76 -10.60
N LYS A 32 27.78 -15.90 -11.29
CA LYS A 32 28.82 -14.86 -11.27
C LYS A 32 28.34 -13.54 -11.88
N ARG A 33 27.49 -13.61 -12.91
CA ARG A 33 26.88 -12.43 -13.51
C ARG A 33 25.98 -11.73 -12.49
N GLN A 34 25.13 -12.48 -11.79
CA GLN A 34 24.23 -11.96 -10.75
C GLN A 34 25.01 -11.26 -9.63
N ASP A 35 26.04 -11.91 -9.07
CA ASP A 35 26.86 -11.34 -7.98
C ASP A 35 27.49 -9.99 -8.36
N ILE A 36 27.98 -9.86 -9.60
CA ILE A 36 28.59 -8.61 -10.07
C ILE A 36 27.51 -7.54 -10.30
N LEU A 37 26.36 -7.90 -10.87
CA LEU A 37 25.25 -6.97 -11.08
C LEU A 37 24.68 -6.45 -9.76
N GLU A 38 24.56 -7.32 -8.74
CA GLU A 38 24.15 -6.95 -7.38
C GLU A 38 25.13 -5.95 -6.75
N LEU A 39 26.44 -6.16 -6.93
CA LEU A 39 27.44 -5.22 -6.43
C LEU A 39 27.36 -3.86 -7.16
N ILE A 40 27.12 -3.85 -8.48
CA ILE A 40 26.93 -2.61 -9.24
C ILE A 40 25.67 -1.88 -8.77
N GLU A 41 24.55 -2.58 -8.59
CA GLU A 41 23.31 -2.02 -8.06
C GLU A 41 23.56 -1.34 -6.71
N THR A 42 24.20 -2.06 -5.79
CA THR A 42 24.50 -1.56 -4.44
C THR A 42 25.31 -0.26 -4.49
N ILE A 43 26.35 -0.20 -5.34
CA ILE A 43 27.17 1.02 -5.49
C ILE A 43 26.34 2.15 -6.10
N LEU A 44 25.51 1.89 -7.11
CA LEU A 44 24.68 2.90 -7.76
C LEU A 44 23.66 3.48 -6.80
N ILE A 45 22.99 2.65 -5.98
CA ILE A 45 22.05 3.12 -4.95
C ILE A 45 22.75 4.04 -3.96
N TYR A 46 23.96 3.67 -3.52
CA TYR A 46 24.73 4.47 -2.56
C TYR A 46 25.27 5.77 -3.18
N LYS A 47 25.75 5.74 -4.43
CA LYS A 47 26.35 6.89 -5.12
C LYS A 47 25.36 7.83 -5.75
N LEU A 48 24.15 7.37 -6.06
CA LEU A 48 23.11 8.15 -6.73
C LEU A 48 21.83 8.21 -5.87
N PRO A 49 21.90 8.67 -4.60
CA PRO A 49 20.76 8.62 -3.68
C PRO A 49 19.58 9.50 -4.10
N LYS A 50 19.82 10.48 -4.98
CA LYS A 50 18.77 11.37 -5.53
C LYS A 50 18.11 10.81 -6.79
N LEU A 51 18.69 9.77 -7.39
CA LEU A 51 18.15 9.13 -8.57
C LEU A 51 16.99 8.22 -8.17
N ASN A 52 15.89 8.26 -8.92
CA ASN A 52 14.75 7.44 -8.58
C ASN A 52 15.08 5.96 -8.84
N ARG A 53 14.63 5.05 -7.97
CA ARG A 53 14.70 3.59 -8.18
C ARG A 53 14.30 3.20 -9.61
N LYS A 54 13.22 3.77 -10.16
CA LYS A 54 12.78 3.49 -11.54
C LYS A 54 13.80 3.84 -12.62
N GLU A 55 14.70 4.79 -12.37
CA GLU A 55 15.75 5.18 -13.30
C GLU A 55 16.95 4.23 -13.22
N ILE A 56 17.28 3.76 -12.02
CA ILE A 56 18.23 2.65 -11.82
C ILE A 56 17.68 1.39 -12.50
N GLU A 57 16.39 1.09 -12.31
CA GLU A 57 15.72 -0.07 -12.91
C GLU A 57 15.82 -0.10 -14.44
N LYS A 58 15.79 1.06 -15.10
CA LYS A 58 15.96 1.14 -16.57
C LYS A 58 17.37 0.82 -17.05
N MET A 59 18.38 0.86 -16.18
CA MET A 59 19.76 0.47 -16.51
C MET A 59 19.90 -1.05 -16.54
N PHE A 60 19.15 -1.73 -15.68
CA PHE A 60 19.11 -3.17 -15.59
C PHE A 60 17.97 -3.74 -16.45
N SER A 61 17.99 -5.06 -16.69
CA SER A 61 16.81 -5.75 -17.20
C SER A 61 15.96 -6.13 -16.00
N LEU A 62 14.63 -6.22 -16.17
CA LEU A 62 13.73 -6.63 -15.08
C LEU A 62 14.12 -7.99 -14.47
N SER A 63 14.71 -8.88 -15.28
CA SER A 63 15.25 -10.17 -14.81
C SER A 63 16.50 -10.00 -13.93
N ASP A 64 17.43 -9.10 -14.28
CA ASP A 64 18.66 -8.92 -13.51
C ASP A 64 18.39 -8.39 -12.10
N LEU A 65 17.41 -7.49 -11.96
CA LEU A 65 17.10 -6.88 -10.67
C LEU A 65 16.28 -7.76 -9.76
N ARG A 66 15.31 -8.52 -10.30
CA ARG A 66 14.46 -9.40 -9.48
C ARG A 66 15.26 -10.48 -8.75
N GLU A 67 16.44 -10.79 -9.25
CA GLU A 67 17.34 -11.79 -8.68
C GLU A 67 18.26 -11.21 -7.59
N THR A 68 18.36 -9.88 -7.44
CA THR A 68 19.20 -9.28 -6.40
C THR A 68 18.51 -9.34 -5.04
N LYS A 69 19.31 -9.50 -3.98
CA LYS A 69 18.75 -9.57 -2.61
C LYS A 69 18.08 -8.27 -2.21
N VAL A 70 18.69 -7.13 -2.57
CA VAL A 70 18.13 -5.80 -2.30
C VAL A 70 16.72 -5.66 -2.87
N TYR A 71 16.49 -6.17 -4.09
CA TYR A 71 15.15 -6.14 -4.69
C TYR A 71 14.18 -7.07 -3.96
N GLN A 72 14.59 -8.31 -3.66
CA GLN A 72 13.76 -9.31 -3.00
C GLN A 72 13.34 -8.87 -1.60
N GLU A 73 14.27 -8.39 -0.79
CA GLU A 73 14.00 -7.85 0.55
C GLU A 73 13.02 -6.67 0.47
N ALA A 74 13.25 -5.73 -0.46
CA ALA A 74 12.35 -4.59 -0.64
C ALA A 74 10.95 -5.00 -1.12
N LEU A 75 10.84 -6.09 -1.90
CA LEU A 75 9.55 -6.64 -2.33
C LEU A 75 8.83 -7.30 -1.15
N GLU A 76 9.53 -8.14 -0.37
CA GLU A 76 8.99 -8.81 0.81
C GLU A 76 8.50 -7.81 1.86
N GLU A 77 9.29 -6.77 2.16
CA GLU A 77 8.88 -5.69 3.06
C GLU A 77 7.64 -4.95 2.53
N GLY A 78 7.58 -4.70 1.23
CA GLY A 78 6.44 -4.08 0.56
C GLY A 78 5.17 -4.93 0.66
N GLU A 79 5.28 -6.23 0.42
CA GLU A 79 4.17 -7.18 0.56
C GLU A 79 3.71 -7.31 2.02
N GLU A 80 4.64 -7.35 2.98
CA GLU A 80 4.28 -7.40 4.39
C GLU A 80 3.56 -6.13 4.84
N LYS A 81 4.08 -4.96 4.45
CA LYS A 81 3.45 -3.68 4.73
C LYS A 81 2.06 -3.60 4.09
N GLY A 82 1.93 -3.93 2.81
CA GLY A 82 0.65 -3.91 2.11
C GLY A 82 -0.37 -4.87 2.71
N ARG A 83 0.06 -6.06 3.16
CA ARG A 83 -0.79 -7.01 3.87
C ARG A 83 -1.26 -6.47 5.22
N ARG A 84 -0.39 -5.76 5.95
CA ARG A 84 -0.71 -5.17 7.24
C ARG A 84 -1.71 -4.03 7.09
N GLU A 85 -1.44 -3.08 6.20
CA GLU A 85 -2.31 -1.94 5.90
C GLU A 85 -3.68 -2.43 5.38
N GLY A 86 -3.70 -3.32 4.39
CA GLY A 86 -4.96 -3.85 3.85
C GLY A 86 -5.78 -4.65 4.88
N ARG A 87 -5.13 -5.32 5.84
CA ARG A 87 -5.83 -6.01 6.94
C ARG A 87 -6.44 -5.01 7.92
N GLU A 88 -5.74 -3.92 8.22
CA GLU A 88 -6.22 -2.87 9.12
C GLU A 88 -7.39 -2.10 8.50
N GLU A 89 -7.23 -1.61 7.27
CA GLU A 89 -8.30 -0.95 6.51
C GLU A 89 -9.54 -1.86 6.37
N GLY A 90 -9.33 -3.12 5.95
CA GLY A 90 -10.43 -4.07 5.81
C GLY A 90 -11.14 -4.39 7.12
N ARG A 91 -10.43 -4.35 8.26
CA ARG A 91 -11.03 -4.52 9.59
C ARG A 91 -11.91 -3.32 9.94
N GLU A 92 -11.42 -2.10 9.70
CA GLU A 92 -12.16 -0.87 10.01
C GLU A 92 -13.39 -0.70 9.12
N GLU A 93 -13.26 -0.93 7.81
CA GLU A 93 -14.39 -0.92 6.88
C GLU A 93 -15.43 -2.00 7.23
N GLY A 94 -14.95 -3.20 7.59
CA GLY A 94 -15.80 -4.30 8.02
C GLY A 94 -16.58 -3.98 9.29
N GLU A 95 -15.92 -3.39 10.29
CA GLU A 95 -16.53 -2.95 11.54
C GLU A 95 -17.59 -1.87 11.30
N LEU A 96 -17.28 -0.87 10.47
CA LEU A 96 -18.21 0.19 10.11
C LEU A 96 -19.45 -0.35 9.37
N SER A 97 -19.25 -1.24 8.40
CA SER A 97 -20.32 -1.88 7.65
C SER A 97 -21.22 -2.72 8.55
N ALA A 98 -20.62 -3.52 9.44
CA ALA A 98 -21.33 -4.33 10.42
C ALA A 98 -22.17 -3.47 11.38
N LYS A 99 -21.61 -2.36 11.89
CA LYS A 99 -22.31 -1.40 12.76
C LYS A 99 -23.54 -0.80 12.06
N LYS A 100 -23.38 -0.31 10.81
CA LYS A 100 -24.49 0.23 10.01
C LYS A 100 -25.59 -0.81 9.80
N SER A 101 -25.21 -2.02 9.38
CA SER A 101 -26.15 -3.13 9.15
C SER A 101 -26.93 -3.48 10.42
N LEU A 102 -26.25 -3.54 11.57
CA LEU A 102 -26.87 -3.86 12.85
C LEU A 102 -27.85 -2.77 13.30
N ILE A 103 -27.49 -1.49 13.15
CA ILE A 103 -28.39 -0.36 13.47
C ILE A 103 -29.64 -0.40 12.58
N LEU A 104 -29.47 -0.58 11.28
CA LEU A 104 -30.60 -0.69 10.35
C LEU A 104 -31.52 -1.86 10.73
N ARG A 105 -30.96 -3.04 11.03
CA ARG A 105 -31.75 -4.19 11.46
C ARG A 105 -32.51 -3.93 12.76
N GLN A 106 -31.90 -3.26 13.74
CA GLN A 106 -32.57 -2.88 14.98
C GLN A 106 -33.71 -1.90 14.76
N LEU A 107 -33.50 -0.85 13.95
CA LEU A 107 -34.55 0.09 13.59
C LEU A 107 -35.71 -0.62 12.87
N ASN A 108 -35.41 -1.53 11.94
CA ASN A 108 -36.45 -2.27 11.24
C ASN A 108 -37.28 -3.17 12.17
N LEU A 109 -36.64 -3.78 13.17
CA LEU A 109 -37.34 -4.60 14.17
C LEU A 109 -38.21 -3.77 15.10
N LYS A 110 -37.78 -2.55 15.43
CA LYS A 110 -38.43 -1.71 16.44
C LYS A 110 -39.51 -0.79 15.85
N LEU A 111 -39.25 -0.21 14.69
CA LEU A 111 -40.09 0.82 14.05
C LEU A 111 -40.74 0.34 12.75
N GLY A 112 -40.44 -0.88 12.30
CA GLY A 112 -40.93 -1.44 11.05
C GLY A 112 -40.13 -1.01 9.84
N SER A 113 -40.74 -1.07 8.66
CA SER A 113 -40.06 -0.84 7.37
C SER A 113 -39.32 0.51 7.34
N ILE A 114 -38.02 0.47 7.04
CA ILE A 114 -37.16 1.66 6.99
C ILE A 114 -37.39 2.44 5.69
N PRO A 115 -37.72 3.74 5.76
CA PRO A 115 -37.74 4.61 4.59
C PRO A 115 -36.36 4.78 3.95
N LEU A 116 -36.29 4.78 2.61
CA LEU A 116 -35.02 4.84 1.87
C LEU A 116 -34.15 6.07 2.20
N ASN A 117 -34.77 7.22 2.44
CA ASN A 117 -34.06 8.45 2.81
C ASN A 117 -33.36 8.33 4.17
N ILE A 118 -33.95 7.60 5.12
CA ILE A 118 -33.35 7.34 6.44
C ILE A 118 -32.19 6.37 6.31
N GLU A 119 -32.35 5.31 5.52
CA GLU A 119 -31.26 4.37 5.24
C GLU A 119 -30.05 5.09 4.63
N GLN A 120 -30.27 6.00 3.67
CA GLN A 120 -29.21 6.80 3.07
C GLN A 120 -28.52 7.72 4.09
N LYS A 121 -29.28 8.41 4.96
CA LYS A 121 -28.71 9.23 6.03
C LYS A 121 -27.83 8.41 6.96
N ILE A 122 -28.30 7.24 7.41
CA ILE A 122 -27.53 6.34 8.30
C ILE A 122 -26.24 5.85 7.62
N LYS A 123 -26.30 5.55 6.32
CA LYS A 123 -25.10 5.14 5.56
C LYS A 123 -24.04 6.24 5.46
N GLN A 124 -24.42 7.51 5.62
CA GLN A 124 -23.50 8.67 5.59
C GLN A 124 -22.96 9.04 6.98
N LEU A 125 -23.51 8.48 8.07
CA LEU A 125 -23.02 8.76 9.42
C LEU A 125 -21.58 8.23 9.60
N ASN A 126 -20.80 9.01 10.34
CA ASN A 126 -19.46 8.63 10.78
C ASN A 126 -19.51 7.62 11.95
N PRO A 127 -18.39 6.95 12.29
CA PRO A 127 -18.37 5.93 13.34
C PRO A 127 -18.93 6.39 14.70
N ASN A 128 -18.57 7.61 15.14
CA ASN A 128 -19.01 8.15 16.43
C ASN A 128 -20.51 8.44 16.45
N GLN A 129 -21.06 8.95 15.34
CA GLN A 129 -22.49 9.15 15.19
C GLN A 129 -23.24 7.81 15.22
N LEU A 130 -22.70 6.77 14.59
CA LEU A 130 -23.29 5.44 14.64
C LEU A 130 -23.28 4.85 16.06
N ASP A 131 -22.21 5.06 16.83
CA ASP A 131 -22.17 4.63 18.24
C ASP A 131 -23.21 5.35 19.08
N ASN A 132 -23.34 6.67 18.92
CA ASN A 132 -24.35 7.45 19.62
C ASN A 132 -25.77 7.03 19.22
N LEU A 133 -26.01 6.76 17.93
CA LEU A 133 -27.28 6.26 17.43
C LEU A 133 -27.60 4.87 18.00
N ALA A 134 -26.59 3.98 18.10
CA ALA A 134 -26.75 2.64 18.67
C ALA A 134 -27.29 2.67 20.10
N LEU A 135 -26.90 3.67 20.90
CA LEU A 135 -27.39 3.86 22.26
C LEU A 135 -28.74 4.59 22.29
N ALA A 136 -28.89 5.67 21.51
CA ALA A 136 -30.11 6.46 21.49
C ALA A 136 -31.32 5.66 21.00
N LEU A 137 -31.14 4.77 20.01
CA LEU A 137 -32.23 4.00 19.41
C LEU A 137 -32.99 3.12 20.42
N LEU A 138 -32.32 2.73 21.51
CA LEU A 138 -32.95 1.95 22.58
C LEU A 138 -34.14 2.68 23.20
N ASN A 139 -34.09 4.02 23.24
CA ASN A 139 -35.13 4.87 23.84
C ASN A 139 -36.16 5.38 22.83
N PHE A 140 -36.02 5.10 21.54
CA PHE A 140 -37.00 5.54 20.54
C PHE A 140 -38.34 4.80 20.73
N SER A 141 -39.44 5.46 20.42
CA SER A 141 -40.80 4.90 20.42
C SER A 141 -41.37 4.88 19.01
N ASP A 142 -41.01 5.85 18.18
CA ASP A 142 -41.48 5.98 16.80
C ASP A 142 -40.42 6.59 15.86
N TRP A 143 -40.81 6.89 14.62
CA TRP A 143 -39.94 7.50 13.62
C TRP A 143 -39.62 8.98 13.90
N GLU A 144 -40.45 9.70 14.66
CA GLU A 144 -40.25 11.12 14.99
C GLU A 144 -39.00 11.30 15.87
N ASP A 145 -38.79 10.40 16.84
CA ASP A 145 -37.58 10.41 17.68
C ASP A 145 -36.30 10.33 16.85
N LEU A 146 -36.29 9.46 15.83
CA LEU A 146 -35.15 9.34 14.91
C LEU A 146 -35.02 10.56 14.00
N HIS A 147 -36.13 11.13 13.54
CA HIS A 147 -36.12 12.35 12.73
C HIS A 147 -35.52 13.53 13.49
N GLN A 148 -35.86 13.69 14.77
CA GLN A 148 -35.29 14.72 15.64
C GLN A 148 -33.80 14.49 15.91
N TRP A 149 -33.38 13.25 16.09
CA TRP A 149 -31.96 12.92 16.31
C TRP A 149 -31.08 13.16 15.09
N LEU A 150 -31.62 12.94 13.87
CA LEU A 150 -30.89 13.08 12.60
C LEU A 150 -30.79 14.51 12.06
N ASN A 151 -31.45 15.48 12.69
CA ASN A 151 -31.43 16.90 12.32
C ASN A 151 -30.49 17.69 13.23
#